data_AF-A0A9N9DN65-F1
#
_entry.id   AF-A0A9N9DN65-F1
#
_cell.length_a   1.000
_cell.length_b   1.000
_cell.length_c   1.000
_cell.angle_alpha   90.00
_cell.angle_beta   90.00
_cell.angle_gamma   90.00
#
_symmetry.space_group_name_H-M   'P 1'
#
loop_
_entity.id
_entity.type
_entity.pdbx_description
1 polymer ?
#
loop_
_entity_poly.entity_id
_entity_poly.type
_entity_poly.pdbx_seq_one_letter_code
_entity_poly.pdbx_strand_id
1 'polypeptide(L)'
;MLDESVEARQAMLNNANREVYRRTYLSSFRKMLKRSPNRTRNSATPSPTQPSSPVDRRASLIGNSPDGIISITDLQMMMIDSKLYKLQQLLSLETTLHMIHLNKESLRRAGCLVGYPDKMGLKVQETLESIFITLLETLGTLHIKPGFDIALRHIGEHKPDVESTNTGLASLVEFFELVHIVDLIQQMIQVYYDEEMCRFVDKHDFLSRCNKEKKRFEKILDESVAAGLNKGIQALMDQAEFILMTEQQPEDFRPANNTPLELKPSKACIHTVQCLEAHAKLVAGCADQHTLDVFYQEIGLRFFSVLLKHLKKFVVSIDGGFQVISDLNHYTSFIMTLQQSSITPFFIALKEMGSGYIISTAKDVGLFIREAERFKGILRAEDVYEFVQMREDWAEIKKEVEKQLFGLKAEDCVVM
;
A
#
# COMPACT_ATOMS: atom_id res chain seq x y z
N MET A 1 -1.60 -25.05 7.99
CA MET A 1 -0.13 -24.88 7.84
C MET A 1 0.26 -23.61 7.09
N LEU A 2 -0.30 -23.28 5.91
CA LEU A 2 -0.02 -21.99 5.24
C LEU A 2 -0.79 -20.80 5.86
N ASP A 3 -2.02 -21.03 6.31
CA ASP A 3 -2.88 -20.02 6.95
C ASP A 3 -2.26 -19.45 8.26
N GLU A 4 -1.79 -20.34 9.14
CA GLU A 4 -1.01 -19.96 10.35
C GLU A 4 0.27 -19.16 10.01
N SER A 5 0.88 -19.38 8.84
CA SER A 5 2.06 -18.62 8.43
C SER A 5 1.72 -17.20 7.96
N VAL A 6 0.53 -17.00 7.38
CA VAL A 6 0.06 -15.67 6.95
C VAL A 6 -0.44 -14.90 8.16
N GLU A 7 -1.23 -15.52 9.04
CA GLU A 7 -1.67 -14.90 10.29
C GLU A 7 -0.50 -14.54 11.21
N ALA A 8 0.50 -15.43 11.35
CA ALA A 8 1.71 -15.11 12.11
C ALA A 8 2.51 -13.94 11.49
N ARG A 9 2.60 -13.88 10.15
CA ARG A 9 3.21 -12.74 9.45
C ARG A 9 2.41 -11.46 9.67
N GLN A 10 1.09 -11.52 9.60
CA GLN A 10 0.18 -10.40 9.82
C GLN A 10 0.24 -9.87 11.26
N ALA A 11 0.39 -10.76 12.24
CA ALA A 11 0.61 -10.38 13.64
C ALA A 11 1.97 -9.69 13.86
N MET A 12 3.01 -10.10 13.14
CA MET A 12 4.33 -9.43 13.16
C MET A 12 4.31 -8.06 12.46
N LEU A 13 3.45 -7.87 11.47
CA LEU A 13 3.30 -6.60 10.75
C LEU A 13 2.60 -5.51 11.57
N ASN A 14 1.95 -5.86 12.69
CA ASN A 14 1.15 -4.93 13.49
C ASN A 14 1.94 -3.68 13.90
N ASN A 15 1.43 -2.53 13.48
CA ASN A 15 2.03 -1.20 13.59
C ASN A 15 2.53 -0.85 15.00
N ALA A 16 1.80 -1.24 16.06
CA ALA A 16 2.14 -0.87 17.44
C ALA A 16 3.50 -1.42 17.92
N ASN A 17 3.85 -2.66 17.58
CA ASN A 17 5.13 -3.27 17.98
C ASN A 17 6.29 -2.69 17.16
N ARG A 18 6.04 -2.37 15.88
CA ARG A 18 7.04 -1.75 14.99
C ARG A 18 7.36 -0.33 15.40
N GLU A 19 6.38 0.45 15.85
CA GLU A 19 6.57 1.80 16.36
C GLU A 19 7.57 1.85 17.53
N VAL A 20 7.43 0.93 18.48
CA VAL A 20 8.32 0.82 19.64
C VAL A 20 9.74 0.44 19.20
N TYR A 21 9.84 -0.54 18.29
CA TYR A 21 11.12 -0.97 17.74
C TYR A 21 11.83 0.16 16.97
N ARG A 22 11.10 0.84 16.08
CA ARG A 22 11.54 1.98 15.27
C ARG A 22 12.09 3.11 16.15
N ARG A 23 11.34 3.51 17.19
CA ARG A 23 11.80 4.55 18.14
C ARG A 23 13.09 4.14 18.85
N THR A 24 13.17 2.89 19.30
CA THR A 24 14.35 2.36 19.99
C THR A 24 15.56 2.37 19.05
N TYR A 25 15.40 1.89 17.83
CA TYR A 25 16.44 1.88 16.80
C TYR A 25 16.96 3.29 16.49
N LEU A 26 16.07 4.23 16.18
CA LEU A 26 16.45 5.61 15.85
C LEU A 26 17.12 6.32 17.03
N SER A 27 16.70 6.03 18.27
CA SER A 27 17.35 6.58 19.46
C SER A 27 18.80 6.09 19.58
N SER A 28 19.05 4.81 19.31
CA SER A 28 20.38 4.21 19.30
C SER A 28 21.23 4.72 18.13
N PHE A 29 20.64 4.84 16.95
CA PHE A 29 21.28 5.39 15.76
C PHE A 29 21.73 6.85 16.00
N ARG A 30 20.87 7.70 16.57
CA ARG A 30 21.22 9.08 16.92
C ARG A 30 22.36 9.13 17.95
N LYS A 31 22.37 8.25 18.96
CA LYS A 31 23.48 8.14 19.93
C LYS A 31 24.79 7.76 19.22
N MET A 32 24.73 6.84 18.26
CA MET A 32 25.89 6.42 17.48
C MET A 32 26.40 7.55 16.57
N LEU A 33 25.51 8.32 15.93
CA LEU A 33 25.91 9.52 15.16
C LEU A 33 26.60 10.56 16.05
N LYS A 34 26.23 10.69 17.31
CA LYS A 34 26.84 11.67 18.24
C LYS A 34 28.19 11.23 18.81
N ARG A 35 28.56 9.95 18.69
CA ARG A 35 29.86 9.45 19.16
C ARG A 35 30.94 9.73 18.11
N SER A 36 31.96 10.48 18.51
CA SER A 36 33.21 10.64 17.74
C SER A 36 34.04 9.35 17.83
N PRO A 37 34.68 8.86 16.75
CA PRO A 37 35.59 7.73 16.87
C PRO A 37 36.83 8.21 17.64
N ASN A 38 36.95 7.78 18.90
CA ASN A 38 38.11 8.09 19.74
C ASN A 38 39.38 7.46 19.14
N ARG A 39 40.18 8.33 18.51
CA ARG A 39 41.66 8.43 18.61
C ARG A 39 42.36 7.17 19.15
N THR A 40 42.69 6.22 18.26
CA THR A 40 43.70 5.19 18.51
C THR A 40 45.06 5.84 18.71
N ARG A 41 45.48 6.01 19.96
CA ARG A 41 46.80 6.53 20.33
C ARG A 41 47.73 5.34 20.55
N ASN A 42 48.34 4.84 19.49
CA ASN A 42 49.50 3.95 19.58
C ASN A 42 50.73 4.80 19.91
N SER A 43 51.31 4.61 21.09
CA SER A 43 52.70 4.98 21.36
C SER A 43 53.36 3.80 22.08
N ALA A 44 54.18 3.08 21.32
CA ALA A 44 55.06 2.04 21.83
C ALA A 44 56.39 2.67 22.29
N THR A 45 56.88 2.22 23.44
CA THR A 45 58.32 2.15 23.76
C THR A 45 58.57 1.00 24.75
N PRO A 46 59.71 0.29 24.69
CA PRO A 46 59.84 -1.07 25.23
C PRO A 46 60.75 -1.21 26.47
N SER A 47 60.65 -2.40 27.10
CA SER A 47 61.67 -3.20 27.84
C SER A 47 61.69 -3.15 29.40
N PRO A 48 62.38 -4.08 30.12
CA PRO A 48 61.93 -5.46 30.42
C PRO A 48 62.23 -5.97 31.86
N THR A 49 61.47 -6.93 32.44
CA THR A 49 62.00 -8.04 33.31
C THR A 49 60.93 -9.06 33.74
N GLN A 50 61.33 -10.34 33.74
CA GLN A 50 60.64 -11.58 34.15
C GLN A 50 60.67 -11.81 35.69
N PRO A 51 60.31 -13.01 36.27
CA PRO A 51 59.10 -13.86 36.13
C PRO A 51 58.55 -14.38 37.50
N SER A 52 57.36 -14.99 37.52
CA SER A 52 57.03 -16.31 38.13
C SER A 52 55.56 -16.45 38.58
N SER A 53 54.96 -17.58 38.20
CA SER A 53 53.63 -18.11 38.53
C SER A 53 53.63 -18.94 39.83
N PRO A 54 52.58 -19.70 40.26
CA PRO A 54 51.17 -19.81 39.83
C PRO A 54 50.16 -19.81 41.03
N VAL A 55 48.86 -20.06 40.75
CA VAL A 55 47.89 -20.89 41.53
C VAL A 55 46.50 -20.23 41.76
N ASP A 56 45.54 -20.84 41.05
CA ASP A 56 44.14 -21.20 41.34
C ASP A 56 43.08 -20.26 41.96
N ARG A 57 42.03 -20.08 41.12
CA ARG A 57 40.59 -20.28 41.40
C ARG A 57 40.07 -20.05 42.82
N ARG A 58 39.32 -18.95 43.01
CA ARG A 58 37.90 -18.99 43.45
C ARG A 58 37.22 -17.61 43.42
N ALA A 59 36.03 -17.60 42.82
CA ALA A 59 34.82 -16.85 43.21
C ALA A 59 34.88 -15.35 43.57
N SER A 60 34.21 -14.54 42.76
CA SER A 60 33.40 -13.38 43.18
C SER A 60 32.45 -13.02 42.02
N LEU A 61 31.13 -13.15 42.18
CA LEU A 61 30.23 -12.16 42.80
C LEU A 61 30.32 -10.77 42.15
N ILE A 62 29.30 -10.49 41.34
CA ILE A 62 28.55 -9.23 41.24
C ILE A 62 29.44 -7.97 41.31
N GLY A 63 29.81 -7.49 40.14
CA GLY A 63 30.26 -6.11 39.90
C GLY A 63 29.48 -5.54 38.74
N ASN A 64 28.36 -4.87 39.04
CA ASN A 64 27.60 -4.06 38.09
C ASN A 64 28.52 -3.00 37.48
N SER A 65 28.70 -3.06 36.17
CA SER A 65 29.17 -1.94 35.35
C SER A 65 28.13 -1.72 34.24
N PRO A 66 27.53 -0.52 34.10
CA PRO A 66 26.44 -0.26 33.15
C PRO A 66 26.93 0.10 31.74
N ASP A 67 28.17 -0.22 31.39
CA ASP A 67 28.69 -0.07 30.02
C ASP A 67 28.59 -1.40 29.28
N GLY A 68 27.33 -1.79 29.00
CA GLY A 68 27.04 -2.80 28.00
C GLY A 68 27.40 -2.23 26.63
N ILE A 69 28.59 -2.58 26.14
CA ILE A 69 28.95 -2.44 24.74
C ILE A 69 27.95 -3.30 23.95
N ILE A 70 26.91 -2.68 23.40
CA ILE A 70 26.10 -3.32 22.37
C ILE A 70 26.97 -3.28 21.12
N SER A 71 27.56 -4.43 20.79
CA SER A 71 28.36 -4.61 19.58
C SER A 71 27.47 -4.42 18.34
N ILE A 72 28.05 -4.10 17.18
CA ILE A 72 27.35 -4.07 15.89
C ILE A 72 26.60 -5.40 15.65
N THR A 73 27.17 -6.50 16.15
CA THR A 73 26.55 -7.83 16.18
C THR A 73 25.30 -7.93 17.05
N ASP A 74 25.18 -7.18 18.14
CA ASP A 74 24.00 -7.20 19.01
C ASP A 74 22.82 -6.42 18.39
N LEU A 75 23.12 -5.34 17.65
CA LEU A 75 22.13 -4.66 16.81
C LEU A 75 21.70 -5.52 15.62
N GLN A 76 22.63 -6.30 15.04
CA GLN A 76 22.33 -7.28 13.98
C GLN A 76 21.52 -8.48 14.51
N MET A 77 21.81 -9.02 15.71
CA MET A 77 21.09 -10.16 16.27
C MET A 77 19.68 -9.80 16.76
N MET A 78 19.43 -8.55 17.15
CA MET A 78 18.06 -8.07 17.43
C MET A 78 17.19 -7.86 16.18
N MET A 79 17.76 -8.00 14.96
CA MET A 79 17.06 -7.86 13.67
C MET A 79 16.73 -9.20 13.00
N ILE A 80 17.33 -10.31 13.42
CA ILE A 80 17.22 -11.58 12.69
C ILE A 80 16.17 -12.45 13.37
N ASP A 81 14.90 -12.17 13.07
CA ASP A 81 13.96 -13.27 12.91
C ASP A 81 14.14 -13.81 11.48
N SER A 82 14.29 -15.13 11.35
CA SER A 82 14.74 -15.85 10.14
C SER A 82 13.93 -15.57 8.86
N LYS A 83 12.78 -14.89 8.96
CA LYS A 83 11.88 -14.53 7.85
C LYS A 83 12.18 -13.18 7.20
N LEU A 84 12.86 -12.24 7.87
CA LEU A 84 13.27 -10.93 7.32
C LEU A 84 14.45 -11.01 6.31
N TYR A 85 15.13 -12.16 6.26
CA TYR A 85 16.36 -12.37 5.49
C TYR A 85 16.18 -12.33 3.96
N LYS A 86 14.98 -12.70 3.46
CA LYS A 86 14.69 -12.69 2.02
C LYS A 86 14.45 -11.27 1.47
N LEU A 87 13.99 -10.35 2.32
CA LEU A 87 13.67 -8.97 1.93
C LEU A 87 14.84 -8.01 2.13
N GLN A 88 15.75 -8.33 3.06
CA GLN A 88 17.09 -7.73 3.12
C GLN A 88 17.91 -7.96 1.82
N GLN A 89 17.49 -8.87 0.93
CA GLN A 89 18.12 -9.05 -0.38
C GLN A 89 17.76 -7.93 -1.38
N LEU A 90 16.62 -7.25 -1.23
CA LEU A 90 16.21 -6.17 -2.13
C LEU A 90 16.59 -4.80 -1.57
N LEU A 91 16.31 -4.56 -0.29
CA LEU A 91 16.63 -3.31 0.40
C LEU A 91 17.37 -3.60 1.70
N SER A 92 18.61 -3.14 1.78
CA SER A 92 19.57 -3.45 2.83
C SER A 92 19.81 -2.23 3.71
N LEU A 93 19.32 -2.31 4.94
CA LEU A 93 19.57 -1.28 5.96
C LEU A 93 21.06 -1.18 6.30
N GLU A 94 21.78 -2.30 6.27
CA GLU A 94 23.22 -2.34 6.50
C GLU A 94 24.00 -1.58 5.44
N THR A 95 23.63 -1.77 4.16
CA THR A 95 24.24 -1.01 3.05
C THR A 95 23.96 0.48 3.22
N THR A 96 22.71 0.85 3.54
CA THR A 96 22.33 2.23 3.82
C THR A 96 23.17 2.83 4.94
N LEU A 97 23.29 2.11 6.07
CA LEU A 97 24.06 2.53 7.23
C LEU A 97 25.55 2.72 6.87
N HIS A 98 26.13 1.77 6.13
CA HIS A 98 27.51 1.85 5.69
C HIS A 98 27.75 3.06 4.77
N MET A 99 26.84 3.34 3.84
CA MET A 99 26.92 4.52 2.97
C MET A 99 26.83 5.82 3.76
N ILE A 100 25.95 5.90 4.77
CA ILE A 100 25.87 7.06 5.69
C ILE A 100 27.21 7.24 6.43
N HIS A 101 27.83 6.16 6.91
CA HIS A 101 29.12 6.23 7.57
C HIS A 101 30.24 6.74 6.65
N LEU A 102 30.34 6.20 5.44
CA LEU A 102 31.32 6.66 4.44
C LEU A 102 31.10 8.13 4.07
N ASN A 103 29.85 8.54 3.94
CA ASN A 103 29.50 9.94 3.69
C ASN A 103 29.95 10.83 4.85
N LYS A 104 29.64 10.43 6.09
CA LYS A 104 30.02 11.17 7.30
C LYS A 104 31.53 11.33 7.44
N GLU A 105 32.30 10.28 7.16
CA GLU A 105 33.75 10.38 7.19
C GLU A 105 34.28 11.33 6.10
N SER A 106 33.66 11.33 4.93
CA SER A 106 34.00 12.24 3.83
C SER A 106 33.66 13.69 4.15
N LEU A 107 32.47 13.95 4.73
CA LEU A 107 32.09 15.26 5.25
C LEU A 107 33.03 15.73 6.36
N ARG A 108 33.46 14.86 7.27
CA ARG A 108 34.42 15.22 8.33
C ARG A 108 35.76 15.66 7.74
N ARG A 109 36.27 14.93 6.74
CA ARG A 109 37.53 15.26 6.06
C ARG A 109 37.46 16.61 5.35
N ALA A 110 36.40 16.86 4.59
CA ALA A 110 36.17 18.13 3.91
C ALA A 110 35.85 19.27 4.91
N GLY A 111 35.16 18.94 6.00
CA GLY A 111 34.77 19.85 7.08
C GLY A 111 35.95 20.49 7.81
N CYS A 112 37.10 19.82 7.86
CA CYS A 112 38.35 20.39 8.39
C CYS A 112 38.83 21.63 7.61
N LEU A 113 38.35 21.83 6.38
CA LEU A 113 38.71 22.95 5.51
C LEU A 113 37.69 24.11 5.59
N VAL A 114 36.64 23.96 6.40
CA VAL A 114 35.65 25.02 6.64
C VAL A 114 36.33 26.14 7.43
N GLY A 115 36.44 27.32 6.81
CA GLY A 115 37.18 28.46 7.34
C GLY A 115 38.32 28.96 6.45
N TYR A 116 38.58 28.32 5.32
CA TYR A 116 39.49 28.86 4.30
C TYR A 116 38.98 30.21 3.77
N PRO A 117 39.83 31.25 3.68
CA PRO A 117 39.42 32.55 3.17
C PRO A 117 39.10 32.52 1.66
N ASP A 118 38.42 33.57 1.20
CA ASP A 118 38.12 33.86 -0.21
C ASP A 118 37.24 32.82 -0.92
N LYS A 119 37.32 32.78 -2.26
CA LYS A 119 36.56 31.89 -3.16
C LYS A 119 36.72 30.40 -2.82
N MET A 120 37.79 30.03 -2.14
CA MET A 120 38.04 28.64 -1.75
C MET A 120 37.09 28.18 -0.64
N GLY A 121 36.71 29.05 0.29
CA GLY A 121 35.72 28.73 1.34
C GLY A 121 34.35 28.37 0.77
N LEU A 122 33.88 29.14 -0.23
CA LEU A 122 32.63 28.84 -0.95
C LEU A 122 32.70 27.47 -1.65
N LYS A 123 33.83 27.16 -2.29
CA LYS A 123 34.03 25.89 -2.99
C LYS A 123 34.07 24.70 -2.03
N VAL A 124 34.57 24.87 -0.81
CA VAL A 124 34.50 23.84 0.25
C VAL A 124 33.04 23.59 0.63
N GLN A 125 32.23 24.63 0.80
CA GLN A 125 30.80 24.48 1.11
C GLN A 125 30.04 23.77 -0.03
N GLU A 126 30.27 24.14 -1.28
CA GLU A 126 29.72 23.44 -2.45
C GLU A 126 30.14 21.96 -2.48
N THR A 127 31.36 21.65 -2.07
CA THR A 127 31.86 20.27 -2.01
C THR A 127 31.18 19.48 -0.90
N LEU A 128 30.96 20.06 0.27
CA LEU A 128 30.20 19.44 1.36
C LEU A 128 28.77 19.12 0.91
N GLU A 129 28.11 20.07 0.23
CA GLU A 129 26.79 19.83 -0.34
C GLU A 129 26.81 18.70 -1.37
N SER A 130 27.80 18.71 -2.27
CA SER A 130 27.95 17.69 -3.31
C SER A 130 28.16 16.30 -2.75
N ILE A 131 28.96 16.15 -1.68
CA ILE A 131 29.19 14.86 -1.01
C ILE A 131 27.86 14.28 -0.51
N PHE A 132 27.03 15.10 0.14
CA PHE A 132 25.73 14.67 0.65
C PHE A 132 24.74 14.34 -0.49
N ILE A 133 24.71 15.18 -1.54
CA ILE A 133 23.91 14.93 -2.74
C ILE A 133 24.27 13.58 -3.37
N THR A 134 25.56 13.26 -3.52
CA THR A 134 25.99 11.96 -4.05
C THR A 134 25.45 10.79 -3.23
N LEU A 135 25.38 10.90 -1.89
CA LEU A 135 24.77 9.86 -1.06
C LEU A 135 23.30 9.66 -1.41
N LEU A 136 22.52 10.74 -1.47
CA LEU A 136 21.09 10.68 -1.75
C LEU A 136 20.79 10.14 -3.16
N GLU A 137 21.53 10.61 -4.17
CA GLU A 137 21.37 10.13 -5.54
C GLU A 137 21.70 8.63 -5.64
N THR A 138 22.80 8.20 -5.04
CA THR A 138 23.22 6.80 -5.07
C THR A 138 22.21 5.92 -4.33
N LEU A 139 21.77 6.33 -3.15
CA LEU A 139 20.80 5.56 -2.35
C LEU A 139 19.42 5.52 -3.02
N GLY A 140 18.92 6.64 -3.52
CA GLY A 140 17.61 6.71 -4.17
C GLY A 140 17.58 5.92 -5.48
N THR A 141 18.55 6.16 -6.37
CA THR A 141 18.51 5.63 -7.75
C THR A 141 19.10 4.23 -7.90
N LEU A 142 20.08 3.84 -7.09
CA LEU A 142 20.77 2.55 -7.23
C LEU A 142 20.39 1.54 -6.15
N HIS A 143 19.81 1.97 -5.03
CA HIS A 143 19.36 1.07 -3.97
C HIS A 143 17.84 0.98 -3.90
N ILE A 144 17.17 2.11 -3.69
CA ILE A 144 15.74 2.13 -3.39
C ILE A 144 14.91 1.80 -4.63
N LYS A 145 15.09 2.57 -5.71
CA LYS A 145 14.30 2.39 -6.93
C LYS A 145 14.43 0.96 -7.52
N PRO A 146 15.64 0.38 -7.68
CA PRO A 146 15.75 -0.99 -8.18
C PRO A 146 15.11 -2.03 -7.25
N GLY A 147 15.20 -1.84 -5.93
CA GLY A 147 14.56 -2.73 -4.95
C GLY A 147 13.03 -2.74 -5.11
N PHE A 148 12.42 -1.56 -5.27
CA PHE A 148 10.99 -1.44 -5.58
C PHE A 148 10.65 -1.99 -6.96
N ASP A 149 11.43 -1.69 -8.01
CA ASP A 149 11.16 -2.19 -9.37
C ASP A 149 11.14 -3.73 -9.41
N ILE A 150 12.00 -4.39 -8.64
CA ILE A 150 11.98 -5.86 -8.48
C ILE A 150 10.70 -6.30 -7.76
N ALA A 151 10.33 -5.64 -6.66
CA ALA A 151 9.11 -5.97 -5.91
C ALA A 151 7.83 -5.77 -6.74
N LEU A 152 7.76 -4.70 -7.54
CA LEU A 152 6.65 -4.42 -8.43
C LEU A 152 6.51 -5.50 -9.52
N ARG A 153 7.63 -6.05 -10.02
CA ARG A 153 7.59 -7.19 -10.94
C ARG A 153 7.01 -8.44 -10.28
N HIS A 154 7.38 -8.72 -9.03
CA HIS A 154 6.80 -9.86 -8.29
C HIS A 154 5.29 -9.72 -8.07
N ILE A 155 4.78 -8.53 -7.76
CA ILE A 155 3.33 -8.28 -7.70
C ILE A 155 2.69 -8.47 -9.09
N GLY A 156 3.36 -8.00 -10.15
CA GLY A 156 2.84 -8.06 -11.52
C GLY A 156 2.90 -9.43 -12.20
N GLU A 157 3.76 -10.33 -11.74
CA GLU A 157 3.84 -11.72 -12.22
C GLU A 157 2.71 -12.60 -11.67
N HIS A 158 1.96 -12.11 -10.68
CA HIS A 158 0.79 -12.78 -10.16
C HIS A 158 -0.29 -12.92 -11.23
N LYS A 159 -0.66 -14.15 -11.55
CA LYS A 159 -1.81 -14.47 -12.40
C LYS A 159 -3.00 -14.80 -11.53
N PRO A 160 -4.19 -14.29 -11.86
CA PRO A 160 -5.39 -14.62 -11.11
C PRO A 160 -5.73 -16.10 -11.31
N ASP A 161 -6.05 -16.80 -10.21
CA ASP A 161 -6.36 -18.23 -10.18
C ASP A 161 -7.25 -18.54 -8.95
N VAL A 162 -8.01 -19.63 -9.00
CA VAL A 162 -9.02 -19.99 -7.99
C VAL A 162 -8.37 -20.26 -6.62
N GLU A 163 -7.13 -20.77 -6.58
CA GLU A 163 -6.38 -21.04 -5.35
C GLU A 163 -5.37 -19.93 -4.97
N SER A 164 -5.14 -18.95 -5.85
CA SER A 164 -4.05 -17.98 -5.71
C SER A 164 -4.33 -16.81 -4.77
N THR A 165 -5.52 -16.75 -4.16
CA THR A 165 -5.89 -15.75 -3.15
C THR A 165 -4.81 -15.64 -2.06
N ASN A 166 -4.23 -16.76 -1.64
CA ASN A 166 -3.16 -16.78 -0.62
C ASN A 166 -1.78 -16.35 -1.14
N THR A 167 -1.51 -16.58 -2.43
CA THR A 167 -0.22 -16.22 -3.05
C THR A 167 -0.16 -14.73 -3.37
N GLY A 168 -1.27 -14.13 -3.82
CA GLY A 168 -1.36 -12.68 -4.05
C GLY A 168 -1.20 -11.89 -2.76
N LEU A 169 -1.81 -12.37 -1.67
CA LEU A 169 -1.61 -11.83 -0.32
C LEU A 169 -0.13 -11.86 0.09
N ALA A 170 0.60 -12.94 -0.19
CA ALA A 170 2.01 -13.06 0.17
C ALA A 170 2.89 -12.01 -0.53
N SER A 171 2.69 -11.75 -1.82
CA SER A 171 3.43 -10.73 -2.55
C SER A 171 3.14 -9.31 -2.06
N LEU A 172 1.89 -9.05 -1.64
CA LEU A 172 1.53 -7.75 -1.08
C LEU A 172 2.09 -7.54 0.33
N VAL A 173 2.13 -8.59 1.17
CA VAL A 173 2.84 -8.57 2.46
C VAL A 173 4.31 -8.21 2.28
N GLU A 174 4.99 -8.91 1.38
CA GLU A 174 6.40 -8.67 1.07
C GLU A 174 6.63 -7.23 0.62
N PHE A 175 5.72 -6.66 -0.18
CA PHE A 175 5.76 -5.27 -0.57
C PHE A 175 5.61 -4.31 0.61
N PHE A 176 4.62 -4.50 1.48
CA PHE A 176 4.44 -3.65 2.66
C PHE A 176 5.66 -3.71 3.59
N GLU A 177 6.28 -4.88 3.75
CA GLU A 177 7.54 -5.00 4.48
C GLU A 177 8.65 -4.11 3.90
N LEU A 178 8.77 -4.02 2.57
CA LEU A 178 9.71 -3.10 1.90
C LEU A 178 9.35 -1.63 2.14
N VAL A 179 8.07 -1.26 2.08
CA VAL A 179 7.59 0.10 2.38
C VAL A 179 8.08 0.53 3.77
N HIS A 180 7.99 -0.35 4.76
CA HIS A 180 8.47 -0.06 6.10
C HIS A 180 10.00 0.04 6.22
N ILE A 181 10.76 -0.78 5.49
CA ILE A 181 12.22 -0.65 5.45
C ILE A 181 12.60 0.72 4.86
N VAL A 182 11.88 1.18 3.85
CA VAL A 182 12.11 2.47 3.20
C VAL A 182 11.75 3.65 4.10
N ASP A 183 10.64 3.57 4.85
CA ASP A 183 10.31 4.57 5.87
C ASP A 183 11.44 4.68 6.91
N LEU A 184 12.01 3.55 7.35
CA LEU A 184 13.14 3.55 8.27
C LEU A 184 14.40 4.20 7.64
N ILE A 185 14.69 3.88 6.38
CA ILE A 185 15.80 4.51 5.63
C ILE A 185 15.59 6.03 5.52
N GLN A 186 14.38 6.48 5.16
CA GLN A 186 14.02 7.89 5.09
C GLN A 186 14.25 8.59 6.44
N GLN A 187 13.82 7.97 7.54
CA GLN A 187 14.01 8.49 8.89
C GLN A 187 15.48 8.52 9.31
N MET A 188 16.29 7.52 8.94
CA MET A 188 17.73 7.53 9.18
C MET A 188 18.41 8.69 8.44
N ILE A 189 18.07 8.90 7.16
CA ILE A 189 18.58 10.02 6.36
C ILE A 189 18.13 11.36 6.93
N GLN A 190 16.88 11.49 7.39
CA GLN A 190 16.39 12.69 8.06
C GLN A 190 17.19 13.02 9.32
N VAL A 191 17.39 12.03 10.21
CA VAL A 191 18.20 12.22 11.42
C VAL A 191 19.65 12.55 11.09
N TYR A 192 20.22 11.91 10.08
CA TYR A 192 21.58 12.20 9.62
C TYR A 192 21.72 13.63 9.07
N TYR A 193 20.76 14.07 8.26
CA TYR A 193 20.68 15.43 7.74
C TYR A 193 20.63 16.46 8.87
N ASP A 194 19.73 16.26 9.85
CA ASP A 194 19.55 17.17 10.97
C ASP A 194 20.79 17.29 11.86
N GLU A 195 21.53 16.19 12.04
CA GLU A 195 22.67 16.15 12.95
C GLU A 195 23.99 16.63 12.29
N GLU A 196 24.20 16.37 10.99
CA GLU A 196 25.46 16.72 10.30
C GLU A 196 25.31 17.86 9.27
N MET A 197 24.30 17.83 8.40
CA MET A 197 24.19 18.79 7.30
C MET A 197 23.69 20.16 7.75
N CYS A 198 22.77 20.21 8.73
CA CYS A 198 22.28 21.47 9.31
C CYS A 198 23.37 22.31 10.00
N ARG A 199 24.60 21.78 10.16
CA ARG A 199 25.76 22.56 10.63
C ARG A 199 26.35 23.46 9.54
N PHE A 200 26.11 23.15 8.27
CA PHE A 200 26.69 23.82 7.10
C PHE A 200 25.65 24.45 6.17
N VAL A 201 24.40 23.99 6.25
CA VAL A 201 23.29 24.39 5.38
C VAL A 201 22.11 24.86 6.24
N ASP A 202 21.46 25.96 5.85
CA ASP A 202 20.20 26.37 6.47
C ASP A 202 19.06 25.49 5.95
N LYS A 203 18.34 24.86 6.88
CA LYS A 203 17.17 24.01 6.58
C LYS A 203 16.03 24.75 5.89
N HIS A 204 15.95 26.07 6.03
CA HIS A 204 14.89 26.88 5.40
C HIS A 204 15.32 27.47 4.05
N ASP A 205 16.58 27.31 3.66
CA ASP A 205 17.05 27.77 2.36
C ASP A 205 16.53 26.85 1.24
N PHE A 206 15.47 27.30 0.56
CA PHE A 206 14.88 26.58 -0.56
C PHE A 206 15.78 26.59 -1.81
N LEU A 207 16.79 27.45 -1.89
CA LEU A 207 17.72 27.51 -3.02
C LEU A 207 18.86 26.48 -2.87
N SER A 208 19.18 26.06 -1.64
CA SER A 208 20.21 25.06 -1.36
C SER A 208 20.00 23.78 -2.18
N ARG A 209 21.10 23.32 -2.79
CA ARG A 209 21.08 22.12 -3.63
C ARG A 209 20.82 20.87 -2.78
N CYS A 210 21.33 20.83 -1.55
CA CYS A 210 21.06 19.75 -0.60
C CYS A 210 19.57 19.64 -0.25
N ASN A 211 18.91 20.74 0.07
CA ASN A 211 17.48 20.73 0.40
C ASN A 211 16.63 20.27 -0.78
N LYS A 212 16.98 20.69 -2.00
CA LYS A 212 16.31 20.23 -3.23
C LYS A 212 16.50 18.74 -3.46
N GLU A 213 17.73 18.24 -3.31
CA GLU A 213 17.99 16.81 -3.52
C GLU A 213 17.34 15.95 -2.42
N LYS A 214 17.31 16.40 -1.17
CA LYS A 214 16.58 15.73 -0.08
C LYS A 214 15.09 15.56 -0.42
N LYS A 215 14.45 16.63 -0.89
CA LYS A 215 13.04 16.57 -1.34
C LYS A 215 12.87 15.64 -2.55
N ARG A 216 13.82 15.63 -3.48
CA ARG A 216 13.80 14.71 -4.63
C ARG A 216 13.94 13.25 -4.18
N PHE A 217 14.80 12.97 -3.21
CA PHE A 217 14.96 11.65 -2.61
C PHE A 217 13.64 11.19 -1.96
N GLU A 218 13.02 12.02 -1.10
CA GLU A 218 11.70 11.74 -0.51
C GLU A 218 10.64 11.45 -1.58
N LYS A 219 10.59 12.27 -2.63
CA LYS A 219 9.68 12.08 -3.76
C LYS A 219 9.88 10.73 -4.46
N ILE A 220 11.12 10.25 -4.63
CA ILE A 220 11.39 8.94 -5.22
C ILE A 220 10.80 7.82 -4.35
N LEU A 221 10.85 7.96 -3.03
CA LEU A 221 10.26 6.98 -2.10
C LEU A 221 8.74 6.97 -2.25
N ASP A 222 8.11 8.15 -2.15
CA ASP A 222 6.67 8.32 -2.22
C ASP A 222 6.11 7.78 -3.55
N GLU A 223 6.76 8.11 -4.67
CA GLU A 223 6.40 7.60 -6.00
C GLU A 223 6.53 6.07 -6.09
N SER A 224 7.56 5.49 -5.48
CA SER A 224 7.77 4.03 -5.49
C SER A 224 6.71 3.30 -4.67
N VAL A 225 6.34 3.84 -3.50
CA VAL A 225 5.28 3.30 -2.65
C VAL A 225 3.93 3.41 -3.36
N ALA A 226 3.61 4.58 -3.90
CA ALA A 226 2.35 4.81 -4.62
C ALA A 226 2.20 3.89 -5.85
N ALA A 227 3.27 3.70 -6.61
CA ALA A 227 3.26 2.80 -7.78
C ALA A 227 2.98 1.34 -7.37
N GLY A 228 3.60 0.87 -6.29
CA GLY A 228 3.37 -0.49 -5.82
C GLY A 228 1.99 -0.70 -5.20
N LEU A 229 1.45 0.28 -4.46
CA LEU A 229 0.06 0.24 -3.98
C LEU A 229 -0.92 0.16 -5.14
N ASN A 230 -0.76 1.01 -6.16
CA ASN A 230 -1.60 0.99 -7.36
C ASN A 230 -1.53 -0.36 -8.10
N LYS A 231 -0.34 -0.95 -8.20
CA LYS A 231 -0.15 -2.27 -8.81
C LYS A 231 -0.78 -3.40 -7.98
N GLY A 232 -0.68 -3.32 -6.65
CA GLY A 232 -1.32 -4.25 -5.73
C GLY A 232 -2.84 -4.21 -5.80
N ILE A 233 -3.43 -3.01 -5.84
CA ILE A 233 -4.87 -2.84 -6.04
C ILE A 233 -5.29 -3.41 -7.39
N GLN A 234 -4.52 -3.17 -8.46
CA GLN A 234 -4.83 -3.74 -9.77
C GLN A 234 -4.86 -5.26 -9.74
N ALA A 235 -3.85 -5.91 -9.15
CA ALA A 235 -3.81 -7.37 -9.02
C ALA A 235 -5.02 -7.90 -8.21
N LEU A 236 -5.42 -7.20 -7.14
CA LEU A 236 -6.60 -7.55 -6.35
C LEU A 236 -7.89 -7.43 -7.19
N MET A 237 -8.03 -6.37 -7.99
CA MET A 237 -9.19 -6.19 -8.86
C MET A 237 -9.22 -7.24 -9.98
N ASP A 238 -8.06 -7.60 -10.54
CA ASP A 238 -7.95 -8.65 -11.55
C ASP A 238 -8.37 -10.02 -10.97
N GLN A 239 -8.01 -10.30 -9.71
CA GLN A 239 -8.45 -11.51 -9.00
C GLN A 239 -9.96 -11.48 -8.70
N ALA A 240 -10.50 -10.35 -8.24
CA ALA A 240 -11.92 -10.19 -8.02
C ALA A 240 -12.72 -10.37 -9.32
N GLU A 241 -12.26 -9.77 -10.42
CA GLU A 241 -12.88 -9.96 -11.74
C GLU A 241 -12.78 -11.42 -12.19
N PHE A 242 -11.65 -12.09 -11.98
CA PHE A 242 -11.49 -13.51 -12.32
C PHE A 242 -12.50 -14.39 -11.57
N ILE A 243 -12.63 -14.24 -10.25
CA ILE A 243 -13.60 -14.99 -9.43
C ILE A 243 -15.02 -14.79 -9.99
N LEU A 244 -15.41 -13.53 -10.25
CA LEU A 244 -16.70 -13.20 -10.81
C LEU A 244 -16.92 -13.84 -12.19
N MET A 245 -15.91 -13.86 -13.06
CA MET A 245 -16.03 -14.44 -14.41
C MET A 245 -16.06 -15.97 -14.42
N THR A 246 -15.37 -16.63 -13.48
CA THR A 246 -15.25 -18.10 -13.48
C THR A 246 -16.32 -18.78 -12.64
N GLU A 247 -16.75 -18.15 -11.55
CA GLU A 247 -17.65 -18.79 -10.59
C GLU A 247 -19.12 -18.41 -10.80
N GLN A 248 -19.43 -17.19 -11.26
CA GLN A 248 -20.83 -16.78 -11.49
C GLN A 248 -21.36 -17.46 -12.75
N GLN A 249 -22.40 -18.27 -12.61
CA GLN A 249 -23.02 -18.98 -13.72
C GLN A 249 -24.20 -18.19 -14.29
N PRO A 250 -24.51 -18.32 -15.60
CA PRO A 250 -25.70 -17.71 -16.18
C PRO A 250 -27.00 -18.11 -15.47
N GLU A 251 -27.07 -19.35 -14.97
CA GLU A 251 -28.20 -19.91 -14.24
C GLU A 251 -28.49 -19.17 -12.92
N ASP A 252 -27.49 -18.49 -12.34
CA ASP A 252 -27.68 -17.70 -11.12
C ASP A 252 -28.61 -16.49 -11.35
N PHE A 253 -28.52 -15.86 -12.52
CA PHE A 253 -29.35 -14.69 -12.89
C PHE A 253 -30.49 -15.04 -13.86
N ARG A 254 -30.50 -16.28 -14.36
CA ARG A 254 -31.57 -16.84 -15.19
C ARG A 254 -31.93 -18.24 -14.72
N PRO A 255 -32.51 -18.38 -13.50
CA PRO A 255 -32.96 -19.66 -12.99
C PRO A 255 -34.05 -20.26 -13.89
N ALA A 256 -34.16 -21.58 -13.89
CA ALA A 256 -35.24 -22.26 -14.59
C ALA A 256 -36.59 -21.96 -13.95
N ASN A 257 -37.65 -21.93 -14.76
CA ASN A 257 -39.02 -21.68 -14.31
C ASN A 257 -39.41 -22.62 -13.16
N ASN A 258 -40.00 -22.06 -12.09
CA ASN A 258 -40.42 -22.77 -10.86
C ASN A 258 -39.29 -23.31 -9.97
N THR A 259 -38.04 -22.87 -10.15
CA THR A 259 -36.99 -23.15 -9.18
C THR A 259 -37.24 -22.33 -7.90
N PRO A 260 -37.31 -22.95 -6.70
CA PRO A 260 -37.44 -22.19 -5.46
C PRO A 260 -36.28 -21.20 -5.30
N LEU A 261 -36.61 -19.92 -5.12
CA LEU A 261 -35.60 -18.87 -4.92
C LEU A 261 -35.00 -18.97 -3.52
N GLU A 262 -33.77 -19.49 -3.42
CA GLU A 262 -32.94 -19.34 -2.23
C GLU A 262 -32.22 -17.98 -2.28
N LEU A 263 -32.80 -16.94 -1.69
CA LEU A 263 -32.27 -15.56 -1.68
C LEU A 263 -31.03 -15.36 -0.80
N LYS A 264 -30.00 -16.18 -0.99
CA LYS A 264 -28.68 -16.00 -0.38
C LYS A 264 -27.74 -15.40 -1.42
N PRO A 265 -26.69 -14.67 -1.01
CA PRO A 265 -25.69 -14.20 -1.96
C PRO A 265 -25.08 -15.37 -2.74
N SER A 266 -24.80 -15.16 -4.02
CA SER A 266 -24.21 -16.17 -4.89
C SER A 266 -22.85 -16.62 -4.36
N LYS A 267 -22.42 -17.80 -4.78
CA LYS A 267 -21.09 -18.31 -4.43
C LYS A 267 -19.98 -17.35 -4.88
N ALA A 268 -20.08 -16.83 -6.11
CA ALA A 268 -19.10 -15.89 -6.64
C ALA A 268 -19.09 -14.56 -5.85
N CYS A 269 -20.27 -14.09 -5.43
CA CYS A 269 -20.40 -12.90 -4.59
C CYS A 269 -19.68 -13.06 -3.25
N ILE A 270 -19.94 -14.18 -2.55
CA ILE A 270 -19.31 -14.49 -1.27
C ILE A 270 -17.79 -14.58 -1.42
N HIS A 271 -17.31 -15.35 -2.40
CA HIS A 271 -15.87 -15.53 -2.63
C HIS A 271 -15.17 -14.21 -3.01
N THR A 272 -15.81 -13.38 -3.82
CA THR A 272 -15.28 -12.06 -4.20
C THR A 272 -15.14 -11.16 -2.98
N VAL A 273 -16.17 -11.08 -2.14
CA VAL A 273 -16.12 -10.30 -0.90
C VAL A 273 -15.06 -10.84 0.06
N GLN A 274 -14.97 -12.15 0.24
CA GLN A 274 -13.94 -12.77 1.08
C GLN A 274 -12.52 -12.44 0.60
N CYS A 275 -12.28 -12.48 -0.72
CA CYS A 275 -11.01 -12.11 -1.32
C CYS A 275 -10.63 -10.65 -1.01
N LEU A 276 -11.57 -9.73 -1.21
CA LEU A 276 -11.38 -8.30 -0.94
C LEU A 276 -11.18 -8.02 0.56
N GLU A 277 -11.96 -8.67 1.43
CA GLU A 277 -11.89 -8.50 2.88
C GLU A 277 -10.56 -9.02 3.45
N ALA A 278 -10.06 -10.15 2.97
CA ALA A 278 -8.76 -10.68 3.37
C ALA A 278 -7.63 -9.70 3.04
N HIS A 279 -7.63 -9.11 1.85
CA HIS A 279 -6.64 -8.12 1.46
C HIS A 279 -6.79 -6.81 2.23
N ALA A 280 -8.02 -6.34 2.46
CA ALA A 280 -8.27 -5.14 3.25
C ALA A 280 -7.75 -5.27 4.69
N LYS A 281 -8.01 -6.41 5.35
CA LYS A 281 -7.50 -6.72 6.70
C LYS A 281 -5.98 -6.77 6.76
N LEU A 282 -5.32 -7.19 5.68
CA LEU A 282 -3.88 -7.24 5.59
C LEU A 282 -3.27 -5.84 5.60
N VAL A 283 -3.78 -4.97 4.74
CA VAL A 283 -3.29 -3.58 4.64
C VAL A 283 -3.57 -2.81 5.93
N ALA A 284 -4.74 -3.03 6.56
CA ALA A 284 -5.12 -2.43 7.84
C ALA A 284 -4.04 -2.57 8.94
N GLY A 285 -3.33 -3.70 8.96
CA GLY A 285 -2.28 -3.97 9.95
C GLY A 285 -0.93 -3.32 9.64
N CYS A 286 -0.70 -2.91 8.39
CA CYS A 286 0.62 -2.52 7.87
C CYS A 286 0.71 -1.06 7.43
N ALA A 287 -0.42 -0.37 7.23
CA ALA A 287 -0.44 1.00 6.74
C ALA A 287 -0.90 1.99 7.80
N ASP A 288 -0.56 3.27 7.61
CA ASP A 288 -1.12 4.36 8.42
C ASP A 288 -2.54 4.72 7.96
N GLN A 289 -3.26 5.50 8.77
CA GLN A 289 -4.67 5.82 8.49
C GLN A 289 -4.85 6.52 7.14
N HIS A 290 -3.95 7.44 6.78
CA HIS A 290 -4.06 8.19 5.53
C HIS A 290 -3.91 7.26 4.31
N THR A 291 -2.90 6.39 4.33
CA THR A 291 -2.70 5.39 3.27
C THR A 291 -3.87 4.42 3.19
N LEU A 292 -4.44 4.01 4.33
CA LEU A 292 -5.63 3.16 4.39
C LEU A 292 -6.85 3.80 3.76
N ASP A 293 -7.11 5.07 4.05
CA ASP A 293 -8.26 5.79 3.51
C ASP A 293 -8.19 5.85 1.97
N VAL A 294 -7.02 6.21 1.42
CA VAL A 294 -6.79 6.23 -0.03
C VAL A 294 -6.93 4.83 -0.64
N PHE A 295 -6.38 3.81 0.01
CA PHE A 295 -6.44 2.42 -0.46
C PHE A 295 -7.89 1.89 -0.50
N TYR A 296 -8.67 2.10 0.55
CA TYR A 296 -10.07 1.68 0.61
C TYR A 296 -10.96 2.45 -0.37
N GLN A 297 -10.71 3.74 -0.54
CA GLN A 297 -11.42 4.54 -1.54
C GLN A 297 -11.16 4.00 -2.96
N GLU A 298 -9.91 3.70 -3.31
CA GLU A 298 -9.56 3.14 -4.62
C GLU A 298 -10.16 1.74 -4.84
N ILE A 299 -10.13 0.87 -3.82
CA ILE A 299 -10.82 -0.44 -3.88
C ILE A 299 -12.29 -0.24 -4.21
N GLY A 300 -12.99 0.65 -3.51
CA GLY A 300 -14.40 0.91 -3.73
C GLY A 300 -14.73 1.35 -5.15
N LEU A 301 -13.99 2.33 -5.68
CA LEU A 301 -14.22 2.89 -7.02
C LEU A 301 -13.93 1.88 -8.14
N ARG A 302 -12.84 1.13 -8.02
CA ARG A 302 -12.49 0.11 -9.01
C ARG A 302 -13.41 -1.09 -8.94
N PHE A 303 -13.76 -1.54 -7.74
CA PHE A 303 -14.69 -2.65 -7.57
C PHE A 303 -16.08 -2.30 -8.10
N PHE A 304 -16.58 -1.07 -7.85
CA PHE A 304 -17.80 -0.57 -8.48
C PHE A 304 -17.73 -0.69 -10.01
N SER A 305 -16.62 -0.28 -10.63
CA SER A 305 -16.41 -0.38 -12.07
C SER A 305 -16.37 -1.83 -12.58
N VAL A 306 -15.77 -2.75 -11.82
CA VAL A 306 -15.76 -4.20 -12.11
C VAL A 306 -17.19 -4.75 -12.07
N LEU A 307 -17.97 -4.42 -11.04
CA LEU A 307 -19.36 -4.86 -10.90
C LEU A 307 -20.26 -4.35 -12.04
N LEU A 308 -20.15 -3.08 -12.43
CA LEU A 308 -20.91 -2.53 -13.55
C LEU A 308 -20.64 -3.31 -14.85
N LYS A 309 -19.36 -3.61 -15.12
CA LYS A 309 -18.96 -4.40 -16.30
C LYS A 309 -19.44 -5.85 -16.20
N HIS A 310 -19.35 -6.45 -15.02
CA HIS A 310 -19.73 -7.84 -14.78
C HIS A 310 -21.24 -8.04 -15.00
N LEU A 311 -22.09 -7.20 -14.40
CA LEU A 311 -23.54 -7.31 -14.53
C LEU A 311 -24.02 -7.19 -15.98
N LYS A 312 -23.37 -6.34 -16.79
CA LYS A 312 -23.67 -6.18 -18.22
C LYS A 312 -23.33 -7.40 -19.09
N LYS A 313 -22.70 -8.44 -18.54
CA LYS A 313 -22.41 -9.69 -19.29
C LYS A 313 -23.53 -10.72 -19.19
N PHE A 314 -24.50 -10.52 -18.31
CA PHE A 314 -25.55 -11.51 -18.05
C PHE A 314 -26.90 -11.04 -18.58
N VAL A 315 -27.72 -12.02 -18.98
CA VAL A 315 -29.14 -11.79 -19.24
C VAL A 315 -29.89 -12.15 -17.97
N VAL A 316 -30.72 -11.24 -17.46
CA VAL A 316 -31.34 -11.34 -16.14
C VAL A 316 -32.85 -11.54 -16.27
N SER A 317 -33.35 -12.65 -15.74
CA SER A 317 -34.80 -12.90 -15.60
C SER A 317 -35.40 -12.10 -14.44
N ILE A 318 -36.73 -11.98 -14.36
CA ILE A 318 -37.39 -11.29 -13.23
C ILE A 318 -37.03 -11.98 -11.90
N ASP A 319 -37.08 -13.32 -11.87
CA ASP A 319 -36.72 -14.12 -10.70
C ASP A 319 -35.24 -13.98 -10.33
N GLY A 320 -34.35 -14.00 -11.34
CA GLY A 320 -32.93 -13.73 -11.14
C GLY A 320 -32.60 -12.28 -10.74
N GLY A 321 -33.49 -11.33 -11.01
CA GLY A 321 -33.38 -9.96 -10.50
C GLY A 321 -33.34 -9.90 -8.97
N PHE A 322 -34.08 -10.79 -8.29
CA PHE A 322 -33.98 -10.91 -6.83
C PHE A 322 -32.62 -11.45 -6.38
N GLN A 323 -32.01 -12.35 -7.13
CA GLN A 323 -30.64 -12.84 -6.87
C GLN A 323 -29.62 -11.70 -7.03
N VAL A 324 -29.73 -10.90 -8.11
CA VAL A 324 -28.88 -9.70 -8.32
C VAL A 324 -28.99 -8.75 -7.13
N ILE A 325 -30.21 -8.47 -6.64
CA ILE A 325 -30.40 -7.62 -5.46
C ILE A 325 -29.75 -8.21 -4.22
N SER A 326 -29.81 -9.53 -4.03
CA SER A 326 -29.14 -10.23 -2.92
C SER A 326 -27.61 -10.02 -2.95
N ASP A 327 -27.00 -10.22 -4.11
CA ASP A 327 -25.55 -10.03 -4.30
C ASP A 327 -25.15 -8.56 -4.08
N LEU A 328 -25.90 -7.62 -4.67
CA LEU A 328 -25.66 -6.18 -4.53
C LEU A 328 -25.78 -5.71 -3.08
N ASN A 329 -26.71 -6.27 -2.30
CA ASN A 329 -26.80 -6.02 -0.87
C ASN A 329 -25.53 -6.48 -0.16
N HIS A 330 -25.04 -7.68 -0.47
CA HIS A 330 -23.83 -8.21 0.16
C HIS A 330 -22.58 -7.37 -0.18
N TYR A 331 -22.39 -7.00 -1.45
CA TYR A 331 -21.32 -6.08 -1.84
C TYR A 331 -21.43 -4.72 -1.13
N THR A 332 -22.63 -4.17 -1.01
CA THR A 332 -22.87 -2.90 -0.31
C THR A 332 -22.53 -3.02 1.17
N SER A 333 -22.93 -4.11 1.82
CA SER A 333 -22.60 -4.38 3.22
C SER A 333 -21.09 -4.44 3.45
N PHE A 334 -20.34 -5.11 2.58
CA PHE A 334 -18.88 -5.13 2.63
C PHE A 334 -18.29 -3.72 2.52
N ILE A 335 -18.70 -2.93 1.53
CA ILE A 335 -18.19 -1.58 1.33
C ILE A 335 -18.46 -0.67 2.53
N MET A 336 -19.63 -0.81 3.18
CA MET A 336 -19.94 -0.06 4.39
C MET A 336 -18.98 -0.37 5.54
N THR A 337 -18.40 -1.58 5.59
CA THR A 337 -17.40 -1.94 6.61
C THR A 337 -16.08 -1.18 6.46
N LEU A 338 -15.75 -0.70 5.24
CA LEU A 338 -14.56 0.09 4.97
C LEU A 338 -14.66 1.53 5.50
N GLN A 339 -15.86 1.96 5.92
CA GLN A 339 -16.15 3.28 6.52
C GLN A 339 -15.77 4.48 5.63
N GLN A 340 -15.78 4.31 4.30
CA GLN A 340 -15.47 5.38 3.36
C GLN A 340 -16.75 6.08 2.87
N SER A 341 -16.96 7.33 3.32
CA SER A 341 -18.15 8.12 2.99
C SER A 341 -18.24 8.51 1.51
N SER A 342 -17.09 8.62 0.81
CA SER A 342 -17.02 9.00 -0.61
C SER A 342 -17.54 7.92 -1.56
N ILE A 343 -17.36 6.63 -1.22
CA ILE A 343 -17.75 5.49 -2.07
C ILE A 343 -19.15 4.94 -1.75
N THR A 344 -19.64 5.17 -0.53
CA THR A 344 -20.94 4.66 -0.08
C THR A 344 -22.10 5.01 -1.04
N PRO A 345 -22.21 6.25 -1.57
CA PRO A 345 -23.25 6.60 -2.53
C PRO A 345 -23.25 5.74 -3.81
N PHE A 346 -22.08 5.29 -4.27
CA PHE A 346 -21.96 4.48 -5.49
C PHE A 346 -22.63 3.13 -5.34
N PHE A 347 -22.42 2.46 -4.20
CA PHE A 347 -23.00 1.16 -3.92
C PHE A 347 -24.49 1.24 -3.55
N ILE A 348 -24.93 2.35 -2.94
CA ILE A 348 -26.36 2.63 -2.79
C ILE A 348 -27.02 2.78 -4.16
N ALA A 349 -26.43 3.56 -5.07
CA ALA A 349 -26.95 3.71 -6.43
C ALA A 349 -26.97 2.37 -7.20
N LEU A 350 -25.93 1.55 -7.03
CA LEU A 350 -25.87 0.22 -7.64
C LEU A 350 -26.97 -0.70 -7.10
N LYS A 351 -27.19 -0.72 -5.78
CA LYS A 351 -28.28 -1.46 -5.13
C LYS A 351 -29.65 -1.01 -5.65
N GLU A 352 -29.87 0.30 -5.78
CA GLU A 352 -31.10 0.85 -6.36
C GLU A 352 -31.29 0.41 -7.81
N MET A 353 -30.20 0.32 -8.59
CA MET A 353 -30.22 -0.16 -9.99
C MET A 353 -30.74 -1.61 -10.07
N GLY A 354 -30.41 -2.45 -9.08
CA GLY A 354 -30.93 -3.82 -8.98
C GLY A 354 -32.46 -3.92 -9.03
N SER A 355 -33.17 -2.90 -8.52
CA SER A 355 -34.64 -2.83 -8.60
C SER A 355 -35.16 -2.79 -10.05
N GLY A 356 -34.36 -2.29 -10.99
CA GLY A 356 -34.70 -2.23 -12.41
C GLY A 356 -34.95 -3.60 -13.05
N TYR A 357 -34.38 -4.68 -12.50
CA TYR A 357 -34.57 -6.04 -13.02
C TYR A 357 -35.90 -6.68 -12.58
N ILE A 358 -36.49 -6.23 -11.47
CA ILE A 358 -37.71 -6.84 -10.90
C ILE A 358 -39.01 -6.10 -11.27
N ILE A 359 -38.92 -4.96 -11.94
CA ILE A 359 -40.12 -4.20 -12.36
C ILE A 359 -40.92 -5.01 -13.38
N SER A 360 -42.20 -5.22 -13.12
CA SER A 360 -43.06 -6.09 -13.94
C SER A 360 -43.68 -5.41 -15.16
N THR A 361 -43.85 -4.08 -15.14
CA THR A 361 -44.52 -3.34 -16.23
C THR A 361 -43.54 -2.53 -17.08
N ALA A 362 -43.64 -2.62 -18.41
CA ALA A 362 -42.83 -1.81 -19.33
C ALA A 362 -42.94 -0.29 -19.10
N LYS A 363 -44.11 0.20 -18.67
CA LYS A 363 -44.31 1.62 -18.34
C LYS A 363 -43.47 2.07 -17.14
N ASP A 364 -43.46 1.25 -16.10
CA ASP A 364 -42.74 1.53 -14.85
C ASP A 364 -41.22 1.43 -15.07
N VAL A 365 -40.78 0.57 -15.99
CA VAL A 365 -39.39 0.53 -16.46
C VAL A 365 -38.99 1.84 -17.13
N GLY A 366 -39.83 2.38 -18.01
CA GLY A 366 -39.60 3.69 -18.64
C GLY A 366 -39.55 4.84 -17.63
N LEU A 367 -40.41 4.82 -16.60
CA LEU A 367 -40.38 5.78 -15.51
C LEU A 367 -39.10 5.67 -14.67
N PHE A 368 -38.69 4.45 -14.33
CA PHE A 368 -37.46 4.16 -13.57
C PHE A 368 -36.21 4.74 -14.24
N ILE A 369 -36.13 4.68 -15.57
CA ILE A 369 -35.03 5.26 -16.35
C ILE A 369 -35.09 6.80 -16.37
N ARG A 370 -36.30 7.38 -16.44
CA ARG A 370 -36.49 8.85 -16.39
C ARG A 370 -36.15 9.45 -15.04
N GLU A 371 -36.41 8.73 -13.95
CA GLU A 371 -36.13 9.15 -12.57
C GLU A 371 -34.64 9.06 -12.21
N ALA A 372 -33.74 9.49 -13.10
CA ALA A 372 -32.29 9.39 -12.90
C ALA A 372 -31.78 10.17 -11.67
N GLU A 373 -32.53 11.16 -11.18
CA GLU A 373 -32.22 11.87 -9.93
C GLU A 373 -32.08 10.92 -8.72
N ARG A 374 -32.75 9.77 -8.73
CA ARG A 374 -32.65 8.75 -7.69
C ARG A 374 -31.23 8.23 -7.48
N PHE A 375 -30.40 8.28 -8.53
CA PHE A 375 -29.00 7.84 -8.51
C PHE A 375 -28.04 8.97 -8.14
N LYS A 376 -28.55 10.17 -7.81
CA LYS A 376 -27.76 11.34 -7.35
C LYS A 376 -26.61 11.70 -8.31
N GLY A 377 -26.81 11.51 -9.61
CA GLY A 377 -25.81 11.79 -10.64
C GLY A 377 -24.70 10.74 -10.81
N ILE A 378 -24.77 9.62 -10.08
CA ILE A 378 -23.76 8.54 -10.15
C ILE A 378 -24.00 7.65 -11.39
N LEU A 379 -25.27 7.29 -11.62
CA LEU A 379 -25.72 6.60 -12.83
C LEU A 379 -26.61 7.56 -13.58
N ARG A 380 -26.30 7.80 -14.86
CA ARG A 380 -27.13 8.61 -15.74
C ARG A 380 -28.24 7.74 -16.34
N ALA A 381 -29.23 8.38 -16.95
CA ALA A 381 -30.33 7.68 -17.59
C ALA A 381 -29.85 6.68 -18.67
N GLU A 382 -28.77 7.02 -19.39
CA GLU A 382 -28.16 6.14 -20.39
C GLU A 382 -27.55 4.90 -19.75
N ASP A 383 -26.88 5.06 -18.61
CA ASP A 383 -26.26 3.95 -17.89
C ASP A 383 -27.35 2.98 -17.39
N VAL A 384 -28.45 3.51 -16.86
CA VAL A 384 -29.62 2.72 -16.39
C VAL A 384 -30.31 2.02 -17.55
N TYR A 385 -30.47 2.70 -18.68
CA TYR A 385 -31.02 2.11 -19.90
C TYR A 385 -30.20 0.89 -20.36
N GLU A 386 -28.86 0.99 -20.36
CA GLU A 386 -27.98 -0.15 -20.70
C GLU A 386 -28.13 -1.33 -19.75
N PHE A 387 -28.39 -1.12 -18.46
CA PHE A 387 -28.64 -2.23 -17.52
C PHE A 387 -30.00 -2.89 -17.75
N VAL A 388 -31.05 -2.09 -17.98
CA VAL A 388 -32.39 -2.63 -18.25
C VAL A 388 -32.43 -3.43 -19.57
N GLN A 389 -31.58 -3.07 -20.55
CA GLN A 389 -31.42 -3.86 -21.78
C GLN A 389 -30.98 -5.30 -21.55
N MET A 390 -30.35 -5.59 -20.41
CA MET A 390 -29.88 -6.93 -20.05
C MET A 390 -31.00 -7.82 -19.51
N ARG A 391 -32.23 -7.31 -19.37
CA ARG A 391 -33.37 -8.12 -18.96
C ARG A 391 -33.72 -9.17 -20.03
N GLU A 392 -34.15 -10.34 -19.58
CA GLU A 392 -34.61 -11.42 -20.45
C GLU A 392 -35.80 -11.02 -21.34
N ASP A 393 -36.75 -10.25 -20.79
CA ASP A 393 -37.95 -9.78 -21.47
C ASP A 393 -37.74 -8.51 -22.31
N TRP A 394 -36.50 -8.00 -22.39
CA TRP A 394 -36.20 -6.71 -23.03
C TRP A 394 -36.73 -6.61 -24.46
N ALA A 395 -36.57 -7.66 -25.27
CA ALA A 395 -37.02 -7.67 -26.66
C ALA A 395 -38.54 -7.44 -26.80
N GLU A 396 -39.32 -7.86 -25.81
CA GLU A 396 -40.78 -7.70 -25.78
C GLU A 396 -41.19 -6.31 -25.31
N ILE A 397 -40.56 -5.82 -24.24
CA ILE A 397 -40.93 -4.54 -23.59
C ILE A 397 -40.31 -3.32 -24.27
N LYS A 398 -39.23 -3.48 -25.06
CA LYS A 398 -38.45 -2.39 -25.65
C LYS A 398 -39.29 -1.31 -26.32
N LYS A 399 -40.26 -1.69 -27.16
CA LYS A 399 -41.09 -0.71 -27.91
C LYS A 399 -41.92 0.18 -26.99
N GLU A 400 -42.50 -0.40 -25.93
CA GLU A 400 -43.31 0.36 -24.98
C GLU A 400 -42.41 1.22 -24.07
N VAL A 401 -41.25 0.70 -23.65
CA VAL A 401 -40.26 1.47 -22.89
C VAL A 401 -39.75 2.67 -23.71
N GLU A 402 -39.32 2.46 -24.95
CA GLU A 402 -38.84 3.53 -25.85
C GLU A 402 -39.94 4.55 -26.14
N LYS A 403 -41.20 4.13 -26.25
CA LYS A 403 -42.35 5.05 -26.36
C LYS A 403 -42.52 5.88 -25.09
N GLN A 404 -42.31 5.31 -23.90
CA GLN A 404 -42.33 6.08 -22.66
C GLN A 404 -41.11 7.00 -22.53
N LEU A 405 -39.95 6.65 -23.09
CA LEU A 405 -38.73 7.46 -23.00
C LEU A 405 -38.72 8.61 -24.01
N PHE A 406 -38.91 8.29 -25.29
CA PHE A 406 -38.75 9.19 -26.43
C PHE A 406 -40.07 9.58 -27.11
N GLY A 407 -41.18 8.96 -26.72
CA GLY A 407 -42.48 9.31 -27.26
C GLY A 407 -42.84 10.73 -26.89
N LEU A 408 -43.03 11.56 -27.90
CA LEU A 408 -43.60 12.90 -27.77
C LEU A 408 -44.95 12.76 -27.08
N LYS A 409 -45.08 13.31 -25.86
CA LYS A 409 -46.39 13.48 -25.25
C LYS A 409 -47.04 14.71 -25.87
N ALA A 410 -48.37 14.77 -25.90
CA ALA A 410 -49.09 15.97 -26.33
C ALA A 410 -48.70 17.23 -25.53
N GLU A 411 -48.15 17.01 -24.32
CA GLU A 411 -47.58 17.98 -23.39
C GLU A 411 -46.27 18.61 -23.89
N ASP A 412 -45.51 17.89 -24.71
CA ASP A 412 -44.17 18.29 -25.20
C ASP A 412 -44.24 19.13 -26.50
N CYS A 413 -45.43 19.22 -27.12
CA CYS A 413 -45.70 20.04 -28.30
C CYS A 413 -46.36 21.37 -27.90
N VAL A 414 -45.57 22.32 -27.39
CA VAL A 414 -46.00 23.73 -27.33
C VAL A 414 -45.60 24.39 -28.64
N VAL A 415 -46.57 24.57 -29.55
CA VAL A 415 -46.39 25.47 -30.70
C VAL A 415 -46.39 26.88 -30.13
N MET A 416 -45.22 27.53 -30.13
CA MET A 416 -45.06 28.92 -29.70
C MET A 416 -45.55 29.88 -30.77
#